data_AF-M7SN51-F1
#
_entry.id   AF-M7SN51-F1
#
_cell.length_a   1.000
_cell.length_b   1.000
_cell.length_c   1.000
_cell.angle_alpha   90.00
_cell.angle_beta   90.00
_cell.angle_gamma   90.00
#
_symmetry.space_group_name_H-M   'P 1'
#
loop_
_entity.id
_entity.type
_entity.pdbx_description
1 polymer ?
#
loop_
_entity_poly.entity_id
_entity_poly.type
_entity_poly.pdbx_seq_one_letter_code
_entity_poly.pdbx_strand_id
1 'polypeptide(L)'
;MHLGNIMIGDTDEDDSAHNPIPILKLIDFDRGHVVDDPRKENIGVKWNIFDIGNVMRTLITGDRSMVSPQPADVTVRIKGNRKTFVSYGADIVARKYPNLDPGLQEMVVRCLAVVPNNRPSLEDIVIYLRDKIQRTTSASYRRYPGGGRYETTAEMRRLVKRCIFDANT
;
A
#
# COMPACT_ATOMS: atom_id res chain seq x y z
N MET A 1 -12.56 0.78 7.17
CA MET A 1 -11.71 1.88 6.69
C MET A 1 -11.82 1.97 5.17
N HIS A 2 -11.92 3.17 4.59
CA HIS A 2 -12.00 3.37 3.13
C HIS A 2 -11.29 4.66 2.72
N LEU A 3 -11.22 4.96 1.41
CA LEU A 3 -10.54 6.15 0.89
C LEU A 3 -10.98 7.46 1.54
N GLY A 4 -12.27 7.62 1.85
CA GLY A 4 -12.78 8.81 2.55
C GLY A 4 -12.27 9.03 3.98
N ASN A 5 -11.64 8.02 4.62
CA ASN A 5 -11.04 8.17 5.95
C ASN A 5 -9.59 8.65 5.86
N ILE A 6 -9.07 8.90 4.66
CA ILE A 6 -7.69 9.31 4.43
C ILE A 6 -7.70 10.77 4.00
N MET A 7 -7.07 11.62 4.82
CA MET A 7 -6.80 13.01 4.46
C MET A 7 -5.35 13.18 4.04
N ILE A 8 -5.16 14.06 3.08
CA ILE A 8 -3.83 14.51 2.63
C ILE A 8 -3.65 15.93 3.14
N GLY A 9 -2.62 16.13 3.96
CA GLY A 9 -2.21 17.45 4.46
C GLY A 9 -1.19 18.12 3.54
N ASP A 10 -0.54 19.16 4.06
CA ASP A 10 0.54 19.84 3.36
C ASP A 10 1.84 19.02 3.36
N THR A 11 2.77 19.42 2.50
CA THR A 11 4.18 19.03 2.62
C THR A 11 4.85 19.85 3.71
N ASP A 12 5.82 19.26 4.38
CA ASP A 12 6.62 19.94 5.41
C ASP A 12 8.03 20.17 4.84
N GLU A 13 8.40 21.43 4.59
CA GLU A 13 9.69 21.75 3.97
C GLU A 13 10.88 21.44 4.90
N ASP A 14 10.66 21.44 6.22
CA ASP A 14 11.68 21.22 7.24
C ASP A 14 11.86 19.71 7.56
N ASP A 15 10.87 18.88 7.23
CA ASP A 15 10.95 17.43 7.38
C ASP A 15 11.42 16.76 6.08
N SER A 16 12.63 16.20 6.09
CA SER A 16 13.21 15.48 4.95
C SER A 16 12.32 14.36 4.35
N ALA A 17 11.46 13.73 5.16
CA ALA A 17 10.54 12.68 4.75
C ALA A 17 9.23 13.24 4.18
N HIS A 18 8.73 14.36 4.70
CA HIS A 18 7.46 14.98 4.30
C HIS A 18 7.61 16.19 3.38
N ASN A 19 8.84 16.56 3.03
CA ASN A 19 9.14 17.58 2.04
C ASN A 19 8.76 17.13 0.61
N PRO A 20 9.09 15.91 0.14
CA PRO A 20 8.70 15.48 -1.21
C PRO A 20 7.28 14.90 -1.30
N ILE A 21 6.68 14.50 -0.18
CA ILE A 21 5.38 13.82 -0.12
C ILE A 21 4.55 14.36 1.05
N PRO A 22 3.26 14.68 0.84
CA PRO A 22 2.42 15.26 1.87
C PRO A 22 2.14 14.30 3.03
N ILE A 23 1.82 14.85 4.20
CA ILE A 23 1.45 14.07 5.37
C ILE A 23 0.09 13.40 5.13
N LEU A 24 0.03 12.07 5.30
CA LEU A 24 -1.22 11.31 5.25
C LEU A 24 -1.78 11.14 6.67
N LYS A 25 -3.05 11.49 6.86
CA LYS A 25 -3.74 11.36 8.15
C LYS A 25 -4.95 10.43 8.04
N LEU A 26 -5.06 9.49 8.97
CA LEU A 26 -6.27 8.70 9.16
C LEU A 26 -7.24 9.48 10.04
N ILE A 27 -8.49 9.59 9.61
CA ILE A 27 -9.58 10.27 10.32
C ILE A 27 -10.80 9.35 10.45
N ASP A 28 -11.86 9.89 11.06
CA ASP A 28 -13.16 9.22 11.20
C ASP A 28 -13.05 7.88 11.94
N PHE A 29 -12.79 8.00 13.25
CA PHE A 29 -12.69 6.88 14.18
C PHE A 29 -14.02 6.56 14.88
N ASP A 30 -15.13 7.16 14.45
CA ASP A 30 -16.44 7.05 15.14
C ASP A 30 -17.00 5.62 15.11
N ARG A 31 -16.54 4.80 14.14
CA ARG A 31 -16.86 3.36 14.05
C ARG A 31 -15.82 2.45 14.73
N GLY A 32 -14.79 3.04 15.34
CA GLY A 32 -13.81 2.34 16.14
C GLY A 32 -14.45 1.74 17.39
N HIS A 33 -14.07 0.52 17.73
CA HIS A 33 -14.50 -0.13 18.95
C HIS A 33 -13.38 -1.02 19.49
N VAL A 34 -13.38 -1.20 20.81
CA VAL A 34 -12.47 -2.12 21.49
C VAL A 34 -12.99 -3.54 21.32
N VAL A 35 -12.09 -4.47 21.02
CA VAL A 35 -12.42 -5.90 20.93
C VAL A 35 -11.78 -6.60 22.13
N ASP A 36 -12.57 -6.86 23.17
CA ASP A 36 -12.12 -7.46 24.44
C ASP A 36 -12.15 -9.01 24.43
N ASP A 37 -12.34 -9.64 23.27
CA ASP A 37 -12.35 -11.09 23.17
C ASP A 37 -10.93 -11.64 22.94
N PRO A 38 -10.33 -12.33 23.93
CA PRO A 38 -8.96 -12.86 23.80
C PRO A 38 -8.86 -13.95 22.73
N ARG A 39 -9.97 -14.56 22.29
CA ARG A 39 -10.00 -15.53 21.19
C ARG A 39 -9.98 -14.84 19.82
N LYS A 40 -10.21 -13.53 19.76
CA LYS A 40 -10.21 -12.70 18.55
C LYS A 40 -9.04 -11.72 18.54
N GLU A 41 -7.90 -12.18 19.03
CA GLU A 41 -6.69 -11.37 19.11
C GLU A 41 -6.38 -10.71 17.76
N ASN A 42 -6.26 -9.38 17.77
CA ASN A 42 -5.91 -8.55 16.63
C ASN A 42 -6.86 -8.66 15.43
N ILE A 43 -8.12 -9.11 15.60
CA ILE A 43 -9.05 -9.23 14.48
C ILE A 43 -9.30 -7.87 13.81
N GLY A 44 -9.47 -6.81 14.59
CA GLY A 44 -9.65 -5.43 14.08
C GLY A 44 -8.43 -4.96 13.28
N VAL A 45 -7.23 -5.24 13.77
CA VAL A 45 -5.98 -4.95 13.05
C VAL A 45 -5.94 -5.69 11.71
N LYS A 46 -6.31 -6.98 11.67
CA LYS A 46 -6.34 -7.75 10.42
C LYS A 46 -7.36 -7.20 9.42
N TRP A 47 -8.49 -6.68 9.87
CA TRP A 47 -9.46 -6.00 9.01
C TRP A 47 -8.94 -4.65 8.50
N ASN A 48 -8.31 -3.85 9.36
CA ASN A 48 -7.68 -2.61 8.95
C ASN A 48 -6.56 -2.84 7.90
N ILE A 49 -5.80 -3.92 8.05
CA ILE A 49 -4.77 -4.34 7.08
C ILE A 49 -5.40 -4.74 5.74
N PHE A 50 -6.57 -5.38 5.76
CA PHE A 50 -7.31 -5.69 4.54
C PHE A 50 -7.80 -4.43 3.84
N ASP A 51 -8.37 -3.49 4.60
CA ASP A 51 -8.89 -2.23 4.08
C ASP A 51 -7.79 -1.36 3.46
N ILE A 52 -6.64 -1.22 4.12
CA ILE A 52 -5.50 -0.50 3.53
C ILE A 52 -4.96 -1.23 2.28
N GLY A 53 -5.07 -2.57 2.24
CA GLY A 53 -4.81 -3.36 1.04
C GLY A 53 -5.70 -2.94 -0.15
N ASN A 54 -7.00 -2.73 0.10
CA ASN A 54 -7.93 -2.25 -0.94
C ASN A 54 -7.64 -0.80 -1.36
N VAL A 55 -7.24 0.07 -0.43
CA VAL A 55 -6.77 1.42 -0.75
C VAL A 55 -5.55 1.35 -1.67
N MET A 56 -4.52 0.59 -1.30
CA MET A 56 -3.31 0.44 -2.13
C MET A 56 -3.62 -0.17 -3.50
N ARG A 57 -4.48 -1.19 -3.56
CA ARG A 57 -4.96 -1.76 -4.83
C ARG A 57 -5.63 -0.69 -5.69
N THR A 58 -6.51 0.12 -5.11
CA THR A 58 -7.21 1.20 -5.82
C THR A 58 -6.23 2.21 -6.44
N LEU A 59 -5.16 2.55 -5.72
CA LEU A 59 -4.09 3.42 -6.24
C LEU A 59 -3.31 2.76 -7.39
N ILE A 60 -3.06 1.45 -7.30
CA ILE A 60 -2.36 0.68 -8.34
C ILE A 60 -3.21 0.56 -9.62
N THR A 61 -4.48 0.21 -9.47
CA THR A 61 -5.37 -0.10 -10.60
C THR A 61 -6.04 1.15 -11.21
N GLY A 62 -6.14 2.23 -10.43
CA GLY A 62 -6.99 3.39 -10.75
C GLY A 62 -8.49 3.12 -10.59
N ASP A 63 -8.88 1.91 -10.19
CA ASP A 63 -10.27 1.50 -10.01
C ASP A 63 -10.82 1.96 -8.65
N ARG A 64 -11.56 3.07 -8.68
CA ARG A 64 -12.12 3.73 -7.50
C ARG A 64 -13.33 3.02 -6.90
N SER A 65 -13.84 1.96 -7.53
CA SER A 65 -15.02 1.25 -7.01
C SER A 65 -14.75 0.62 -5.64
N MET A 66 -13.48 0.38 -5.29
CA MET A 66 -13.04 -0.39 -4.12
C MET A 66 -13.70 -1.78 -4.02
N VAL A 67 -14.31 -2.26 -5.10
CA VAL A 67 -14.91 -3.59 -5.16
C VAL A 67 -13.76 -4.59 -5.28
N SER A 68 -13.68 -5.50 -4.31
CA SER A 68 -12.72 -6.58 -4.36
C SER A 68 -13.05 -7.49 -5.56
N PRO A 69 -12.06 -7.85 -6.39
CA PRO A 69 -12.27 -8.73 -7.53
C PRO A 69 -12.56 -10.15 -7.06
N GLN A 70 -12.83 -11.08 -7.97
CA GLN A 70 -12.96 -12.48 -7.60
C GLN A 70 -11.64 -12.98 -6.96
N PRO A 71 -11.67 -13.56 -5.74
CA PRO A 71 -10.48 -14.07 -5.11
C PRO A 71 -9.94 -15.29 -5.88
N ALA A 72 -8.62 -15.40 -5.97
CA ALA A 72 -7.95 -16.52 -6.63
C ALA A 72 -6.65 -16.89 -5.91
N ASP A 73 -6.10 -18.06 -6.23
CA ASP A 73 -4.81 -18.50 -5.71
C ASP A 73 -3.68 -17.62 -6.21
N VAL A 74 -2.87 -17.14 -5.27
CA VAL A 74 -1.67 -16.34 -5.52
C VAL A 74 -0.48 -17.01 -4.85
N THR A 75 0.69 -16.92 -5.47
CA THR A 75 1.95 -17.36 -4.86
C THR A 75 2.87 -16.16 -4.67
N VAL A 76 3.26 -15.91 -3.42
CA VAL A 76 4.15 -14.79 -3.05
C VAL A 76 5.35 -15.31 -2.25
N ARG A 77 6.43 -14.52 -2.20
CA ARG A 77 7.58 -14.80 -1.33
C ARG A 77 7.38 -14.14 0.05
N ILE A 78 7.58 -14.93 1.11
CA ILE A 78 7.57 -14.47 2.50
C ILE A 78 8.85 -14.97 3.17
N LYS A 79 9.74 -14.03 3.54
CA LYS A 79 11.04 -14.35 4.17
C LYS A 79 11.82 -15.43 3.39
N GLY A 80 11.84 -15.31 2.06
CA GLY A 80 12.50 -16.25 1.15
C GLY A 80 11.69 -17.49 0.75
N ASN A 81 10.60 -17.80 1.46
CA ASN A 81 9.78 -18.98 1.18
C ASN A 81 8.59 -18.66 0.27
N ARG A 82 8.29 -19.53 -0.69
CA ARG A 82 7.06 -19.41 -1.51
C ARG A 82 5.87 -19.91 -0.70
N LYS A 83 4.81 -19.10 -0.62
CA LYS A 83 3.55 -19.49 0.00
C LYS A 83 2.40 -19.22 -0.96
N THR A 84 1.51 -20.20 -1.10
CA THR A 84 0.28 -20.10 -1.89
C THR A 84 -0.92 -19.94 -0.96
N PHE A 85 -1.80 -19.00 -1.28
CA PHE A 85 -3.06 -18.79 -0.58
C PHE A 85 -4.05 -18.04 -1.48
N VAL A 86 -5.33 -18.04 -1.11
CA VAL A 86 -6.37 -17.29 -1.82
C VAL A 86 -6.34 -15.81 -1.43
N SER A 87 -6.31 -14.91 -2.41
CA SER A 87 -6.30 -13.46 -2.23
C SER A 87 -7.22 -12.73 -3.18
N TYR A 88 -7.80 -11.63 -2.69
CA TYR A 88 -8.52 -10.64 -3.51
C TYR A 88 -7.56 -9.74 -4.32
N GLY A 89 -6.24 -9.89 -4.19
CA GLY A 89 -5.24 -9.15 -4.97
C GLY A 89 -4.76 -9.86 -6.24
N ALA A 90 -5.41 -10.94 -6.68
CA ALA A 90 -4.92 -11.73 -7.81
C ALA A 90 -4.87 -10.94 -9.13
N ASP A 91 -5.72 -9.92 -9.29
CA ASP A 91 -5.78 -9.07 -10.47
C ASP A 91 -4.54 -8.17 -10.65
N ILE A 92 -3.85 -7.83 -9.55
CA ILE A 92 -2.61 -7.04 -9.60
C ILE A 92 -1.35 -7.89 -9.74
N VAL A 93 -1.43 -9.22 -9.59
CA VAL A 93 -0.31 -10.16 -9.81
C VAL A 93 0.03 -10.31 -11.30
N ALA A 94 -0.95 -10.07 -12.18
CA ALA A 94 -0.75 -10.14 -13.62
C ALA A 94 0.30 -9.12 -14.11
N ARG A 95 0.93 -9.39 -15.26
CA ARG A 95 1.88 -8.47 -15.94
C ARG A 95 1.27 -7.13 -16.40
N LYS A 96 0.04 -6.83 -15.99
CA LYS A 96 -0.72 -5.63 -16.33
C LYS A 96 -0.08 -4.35 -15.79
N TYR A 97 0.67 -4.44 -14.69
CA TYR A 97 1.33 -3.30 -14.05
C TYR A 97 2.86 -3.47 -14.09
N PRO A 98 3.50 -3.30 -15.27
CA PRO A 98 4.93 -3.59 -15.45
C PRO A 98 5.86 -2.68 -14.63
N ASN A 99 5.35 -1.54 -14.16
CA ASN A 99 6.08 -0.58 -13.34
C ASN A 99 5.87 -0.79 -11.83
N LEU A 100 5.01 -1.74 -11.43
CA LEU A 100 4.76 -2.01 -10.01
C LEU A 100 5.96 -2.78 -9.41
N ASP A 101 6.48 -2.27 -8.29
CA ASP A 101 7.52 -2.99 -7.55
C ASP A 101 7.01 -4.38 -7.13
N PRO A 102 7.69 -5.49 -7.47
CA PRO A 102 7.25 -6.83 -7.11
C PRO A 102 7.11 -7.04 -5.61
N GLY A 103 7.97 -6.42 -4.79
CA GLY A 103 7.83 -6.50 -3.34
C GLY A 103 6.58 -5.78 -2.83
N LEU A 104 6.25 -4.63 -3.43
CA LEU A 104 5.02 -3.90 -3.09
C LEU A 104 3.79 -4.69 -3.54
N GLN A 105 3.82 -5.26 -4.74
CA GLN A 105 2.77 -6.16 -5.24
C GLN A 105 2.54 -7.32 -4.25
N GLU A 106 3.60 -8.04 -3.87
CA GLU A 106 3.52 -9.14 -2.91
C GLU A 106 2.94 -8.68 -1.56
N MET A 107 3.33 -7.50 -1.07
CA MET A 107 2.80 -6.94 0.18
C MET A 107 1.29 -6.65 0.07
N VAL A 108 0.85 -5.94 -0.97
CA VAL A 108 -0.57 -5.61 -1.18
C VAL A 108 -1.41 -6.88 -1.34
N VAL A 109 -0.92 -7.86 -2.09
CA VAL A 109 -1.58 -9.16 -2.27
C VAL A 109 -1.72 -9.91 -0.95
N ARG A 110 -0.73 -9.84 -0.06
CA ARG A 110 -0.82 -10.42 1.29
C ARG A 110 -1.85 -9.69 2.15
N CYS A 111 -1.89 -8.35 2.13
CA CYS A 111 -2.91 -7.57 2.84
C CYS A 111 -4.33 -8.01 2.45
N LEU A 112 -4.53 -8.35 1.17
CA LEU A 112 -5.80 -8.78 0.57
C LEU A 112 -6.10 -10.29 0.70
N ALA A 113 -5.35 -11.02 1.54
CA ALA A 113 -5.62 -12.44 1.75
C ALA A 113 -7.02 -12.69 2.33
N VAL A 114 -7.72 -13.70 1.80
CA VAL A 114 -9.06 -14.12 2.26
C VAL A 114 -8.99 -14.55 3.73
N VAL A 115 -8.02 -15.42 4.04
CA VAL A 115 -7.77 -15.88 5.41
C VAL A 115 -6.99 -14.81 6.18
N PRO A 116 -7.53 -14.25 7.28
CA PRO A 116 -6.87 -13.16 8.01
C PRO A 116 -5.46 -13.47 8.51
N ASN A 117 -5.17 -14.73 8.82
CA ASN A 117 -3.84 -15.15 9.29
C ASN A 117 -2.77 -15.21 8.19
N ASN A 118 -3.16 -15.07 6.91
CA ASN A 118 -2.21 -14.94 5.81
C ASN A 118 -1.84 -13.47 5.53
N ARG A 119 -2.55 -12.52 6.15
CA ARG A 119 -2.22 -11.09 6.09
C ARG A 119 -0.95 -10.80 6.88
N PRO A 120 -0.14 -9.79 6.49
CA PRO A 120 1.00 -9.39 7.28
C PRO A 120 0.55 -8.85 8.64
N SER A 121 1.44 -8.89 9.64
CA SER A 121 1.27 -8.09 10.85
C SER A 121 1.64 -6.62 10.58
N LEU A 122 1.30 -5.71 11.50
CA LEU A 122 1.82 -4.34 11.44
C LEU A 122 3.35 -4.32 11.48
N GLU A 123 3.96 -5.19 12.28
CA GLU A 123 5.41 -5.30 12.36
C GLU A 123 6.04 -5.79 11.06
N ASP A 124 5.44 -6.76 10.37
CA ASP A 124 5.88 -7.19 9.03
C ASP A 124 5.88 -6.00 8.05
N ILE A 125 4.84 -5.14 8.10
CA ILE A 125 4.73 -3.97 7.24
C ILE A 125 5.82 -2.95 7.59
N VAL A 126 6.02 -2.65 8.88
CA VAL A 126 7.05 -1.69 9.34
C VAL A 126 8.45 -2.16 8.96
N ILE A 127 8.76 -3.44 9.12
CA ILE A 127 10.05 -4.03 8.74
C ILE A 127 10.27 -3.87 7.23
N TYR A 128 9.26 -4.21 6.42
CA TYR A 128 9.33 -4.06 4.97
C TYR A 128 9.54 -2.59 4.55
N LEU A 129 8.81 -1.64 5.14
CA LEU A 129 8.93 -0.23 4.81
C LEU A 129 10.30 0.34 5.21
N ARG A 130 10.81 -0.01 6.39
CA ARG A 130 12.16 0.40 6.83
C ARG A 130 13.23 -0.11 5.89
N ASP A 131 13.16 -1.38 5.50
CA ASP A 131 14.10 -1.97 4.55
C ASP A 131 14.04 -1.26 3.19
N LYS A 132 12.84 -0.99 2.69
CA LYS A 132 12.65 -0.24 1.44
C LYS A 132 13.21 1.17 1.50
N ILE A 133 12.92 1.93 2.55
CA ILE A 133 13.42 3.30 2.74
C ILE A 133 14.95 3.31 2.78
N GLN A 134 15.58 2.37 3.47
CA GLN A 134 17.03 2.34 3.65
C GLN A 134 17.79 1.86 2.40
N ARG A 135 17.20 0.97 1.59
CA ARG A 135 17.92 0.28 0.50
C ARG A 135 17.52 0.72 -0.90
N THR A 136 16.42 1.46 -1.04
CA THR A 136 15.85 1.76 -2.35
C THR A 136 16.14 3.20 -2.74
N THR A 137 16.68 3.38 -3.93
CA THR A 137 16.94 4.69 -4.54
C THR A 137 16.30 4.73 -5.92
N SER A 138 16.26 5.90 -6.55
CA SER A 138 15.86 6.01 -7.96
C SER A 138 16.66 5.08 -8.89
N ALA A 139 17.93 4.79 -8.57
CA ALA A 139 18.75 3.84 -9.31
C ALA A 139 18.20 2.40 -9.26
N SER A 140 17.62 2.00 -8.12
CA SER A 140 16.99 0.68 -7.94
C SER A 140 15.82 0.44 -8.90
N TYR A 141 15.22 1.52 -9.41
CA TYR A 141 14.07 1.48 -10.32
C TYR A 141 14.42 1.68 -11.80
N ARG A 142 15.70 1.83 -12.16
CA ARG A 142 16.13 2.01 -13.57
C ARG A 142 15.69 0.87 -14.50
N ARG A 143 15.51 -0.34 -13.95
CA ARG A 143 15.07 -1.53 -14.70
C ARG A 143 13.59 -1.50 -15.10
N TYR A 144 12.78 -0.64 -14.49
CA TYR A 144 11.36 -0.52 -14.83
C TYR A 144 11.17 0.58 -15.89
N PRO A 145 10.24 0.42 -16.84
CA PRO A 145 9.91 1.45 -17.82
C PRO A 145 9.63 2.82 -17.18
N GLY A 146 10.55 3.75 -17.34
CA GLY A 146 10.48 5.10 -16.74
C GLY A 146 10.66 5.14 -15.22
N GLY A 147 10.87 4.00 -14.55
CA GLY A 147 10.86 3.90 -13.08
C GLY A 147 11.90 4.80 -12.40
N GLY A 148 13.15 4.77 -12.86
CA GLY A 148 14.20 5.61 -12.26
C GLY A 148 13.95 7.12 -12.37
N ARG A 149 13.13 7.57 -13.33
CA ARG A 149 12.77 8.98 -13.47
C ARG A 149 11.74 9.40 -12.41
N TYR A 150 10.68 8.62 -12.25
CA TYR A 150 9.55 8.95 -11.36
C TYR A 150 9.90 8.89 -9.87
N GLU A 151 10.98 8.21 -9.52
CA GLU A 151 11.45 8.04 -8.14
C GLU A 151 12.46 9.12 -7.70
N THR A 152 12.65 10.17 -8.51
CA THR A 152 13.46 11.33 -8.13
C THR A 152 12.62 12.32 -7.33
N THR A 153 13.24 13.03 -6.38
CA THR A 153 12.55 14.08 -5.58
C THR A 153 11.86 15.12 -6.45
N ALA A 154 12.48 15.52 -7.56
CA ALA A 154 11.91 16.50 -8.49
C ALA A 154 10.63 15.99 -9.16
N GLU A 155 10.62 14.74 -9.65
CA GLU A 155 9.43 14.16 -10.28
C GLU A 155 8.35 13.80 -9.26
N MET A 156 8.71 13.35 -8.05
CA MET A 156 7.75 13.15 -6.96
C MET A 156 7.03 14.46 -6.60
N ARG A 157 7.77 15.56 -6.39
CA ARG A 157 7.17 16.88 -6.15
C ARG A 157 6.27 17.33 -7.30
N ARG A 158 6.70 17.10 -8.55
CA ARG A 158 5.89 17.43 -9.73
C ARG A 158 4.58 16.64 -9.77
N LEU A 159 4.61 15.35 -9.43
CA LEU A 159 3.42 14.50 -9.37
C LEU A 159 2.49 14.89 -8.22
N VAL A 160 3.04 15.13 -7.03
CA VAL A 160 2.29 15.63 -5.86
C VAL A 160 1.58 16.93 -6.21
N LYS A 161 2.31 17.92 -6.74
CA LYS A 161 1.72 19.20 -7.15
C LYS A 161 0.59 18.99 -8.14
N ARG A 162 0.83 18.25 -9.22
CA ARG A 162 -0.17 18.03 -10.28
C ARG A 162 -1.41 17.26 -9.82
N CYS A 163 -1.22 16.19 -9.03
CA CYS A 163 -2.29 15.25 -8.71
C CYS A 163 -3.05 15.62 -7.43
N ILE A 164 -2.46 16.46 -6.57
CA ILE A 164 -3.01 16.79 -5.25
C ILE A 164 -3.30 18.29 -5.18
N PHE A 165 -2.29 19.14 -5.33
CA PHE A 165 -2.44 20.59 -5.13
C PHE A 165 -3.07 21.32 -6.32
N ASP A 166 -2.89 20.80 -7.55
CA ASP A 166 -3.44 21.35 -8.80
C ASP A 166 -4.59 20.50 -9.36
N ALA A 167 -5.17 19.58 -8.59
CA ALA A 167 -6.10 18.56 -9.10
C ALA A 167 -7.41 19.11 -9.70
N ASN A 168 -7.67 20.42 -9.55
CA ASN A 168 -8.86 21.14 -10.00
C ASN A 168 -8.54 22.34 -10.93
N THR A 169 -7.32 22.44 -11.44
CA THR A 169 -6.93 23.37 -12.53
C THR A 169 -6.70 22.62 -13.82
#